data_AF-A0A3D4E8M6-F1
#
_entry.id   AF-A0A3D4E8M6-F1
#
_cell.length_a   1.000
_cell.length_b   1.000
_cell.length_c   1.000
_cell.angle_alpha   90.00
_cell.angle_beta   90.00
_cell.angle_gamma   90.00
#
_symmetry.space_group_name_H-M   'P 1'
#
loop_
_entity.id
_entity.type
_entity.pdbx_description
1 polymer ?
#
loop_
_entity_poly.entity_id
_entity_poly.type
_entity_poly.pdbx_seq_one_letter_code
_entity_poly.pdbx_strand_id
1 'polypeptide(L)'
;FPFIFRGALDVGATTINEDMKLACVEAIASLARKEAHAELSKVYAGENLTFGPDYLIPKPFDPRLIVDLPIAVAKAAIASGVATRPIEDWDAYAEKLNQFFTRSKLVMRPIITRAQADPKRIAYCE
;
A
#
# COMPACT_ATOMS: atom_id res chain seq x y z
N PHE A 1 4.80 -3.90 5.24
CA PHE A 1 5.89 -2.91 5.19
C PHE A 1 6.36 -2.47 3.78
N PRO A 2 5.47 -2.23 2.78
CA PRO A 2 5.85 -1.43 1.61
C PRO A 2 5.36 0.03 1.66
N PHE A 3 4.19 0.28 2.25
CA PHE A 3 3.49 1.56 2.11
C PHE A 3 4.06 2.70 2.98
N ILE A 4 4.67 2.37 4.12
CA ILE A 4 5.38 3.36 4.95
C ILE A 4 6.52 4.02 4.18
N PHE A 5 7.26 3.23 3.39
CA PHE A 5 8.34 3.75 2.55
C PHE A 5 7.80 4.66 1.46
N ARG A 6 6.65 4.33 0.87
CA ARG A 6 6.08 5.16 -0.19
C ARG A 6 5.79 6.58 0.29
N GLY A 7 5.10 6.72 1.43
CA GLY A 7 4.81 8.03 2.02
C GLY A 7 6.07 8.79 2.41
N ALA A 8 7.03 8.10 3.05
CA ALA A 8 8.30 8.69 3.47
C ALA A 8 9.15 9.18 2.27
N LEU A 9 9.27 8.38 1.21
CA LEU A 9 10.06 8.71 0.03
C LEU A 9 9.43 9.84 -0.79
N ASP A 10 8.10 9.84 -0.93
CA ASP A 10 7.41 10.85 -1.73
C ASP A 10 7.59 12.26 -1.14
N VAL A 11 7.59 12.40 0.19
CA VAL A 11 7.87 13.68 0.87
C VAL A 11 9.36 13.95 1.15
N GLY A 12 10.25 13.03 0.74
CA GLY A 12 11.67 13.14 1.00
C GLY A 12 12.01 13.20 2.49
N ALA A 13 11.36 12.36 3.30
CA ALA A 13 11.62 12.25 4.73
C ALA A 13 13.09 11.84 4.97
N THR A 14 13.77 12.57 5.85
CA THR A 14 15.18 12.29 6.21
C THR A 14 15.32 11.08 7.13
N THR A 15 14.25 10.71 7.84
CA THR A 15 14.18 9.57 8.75
C THR A 15 12.75 9.05 8.84
N ILE A 16 12.58 7.81 9.32
CA ILE A 16 11.29 7.26 9.72
C ILE A 16 11.22 7.30 11.25
N ASN A 17 10.44 8.23 11.79
CA ASN A 17 10.30 8.43 13.24
C ASN A 17 9.07 7.70 13.82
N GLU A 18 8.86 7.83 15.13
CA GLU A 18 7.75 7.21 15.84
C GLU A 18 6.39 7.76 15.41
N ASP A 19 6.27 9.06 15.12
CA ASP A 19 5.03 9.68 14.65
C ASP A 19 4.55 9.03 13.34
N MET A 20 5.47 8.76 12.42
CA MET A 20 5.19 8.07 11.16
C MET A 20 4.76 6.62 11.38
N LYS A 21 5.39 5.91 12.33
CA LYS A 21 5.00 4.53 12.68
C LYS A 21 3.61 4.49 13.29
N LEU A 22 3.32 5.40 14.22
CA LEU A 22 2.02 5.53 14.86
C LEU A 22 0.93 5.83 13.82
N ALA A 23 1.15 6.83 12.96
CA ALA A 23 0.20 7.17 11.89
C ALA A 23 -0.04 5.99 10.92
N CYS A 24 0.99 5.19 10.64
CA CYS A 24 0.85 3.98 9.82
C CYS A 24 -0.03 2.92 10.51
N VAL A 25 0.18 2.68 11.81
CA VAL A 25 -0.62 1.72 12.59
C VAL A 25 -2.07 2.18 12.70
N GLU A 26 -2.30 3.46 12.98
CA GLU A 26 -3.64 4.04 13.04
C GLU A 26 -4.37 3.94 11.70
N ALA A 27 -3.67 4.20 10.58
CA ALA A 27 -4.23 4.05 9.24
C ALA A 27 -4.62 2.59 8.94
N ILE A 28 -3.78 1.62 9.33
CA ILE A 28 -4.09 0.19 9.19
C ILE A 28 -5.32 -0.19 10.01
N ALA A 29 -5.38 0.25 11.28
CA ALA A 29 -6.49 -0.04 12.17
C ALA A 29 -7.80 0.60 11.69
N SER A 30 -7.74 1.84 11.20
CA SER A 30 -8.88 2.51 10.58
C SER A 30 -9.35 1.75 9.35
N LEU A 31 -8.43 1.32 8.48
CA LEU A 31 -8.77 0.59 7.27
C LEU A 31 -9.39 -0.78 7.55
N ALA A 32 -8.93 -1.48 8.59
CA ALA A 32 -9.52 -2.76 9.02
C ALA A 32 -10.98 -2.63 9.41
N ARG A 33 -11.37 -1.47 9.98
CA ARG A 33 -12.74 -1.16 10.42
C ARG A 33 -13.63 -0.64 9.29
N LYS A 34 -13.07 -0.21 8.16
CA LYS A 34 -13.84 0.21 6.97
C LYS A 34 -14.29 -1.02 6.19
N GLU A 35 -15.55 -1.04 5.77
CA GLU A 35 -16.09 -2.11 4.91
C GLU A 35 -15.20 -2.35 3.68
N ALA A 36 -14.83 -3.60 3.47
CA ALA A 36 -14.03 -3.98 2.32
C ALA A 36 -14.85 -3.82 1.02
N HIS A 37 -14.19 -3.35 -0.05
CA HIS A 37 -14.83 -3.22 -1.36
C HIS A 37 -15.26 -4.58 -1.92
N ALA A 38 -16.37 -4.59 -2.67
CA ALA A 38 -16.91 -5.79 -3.33
C ALA A 38 -15.89 -6.52 -4.23
N GLU A 39 -14.93 -5.79 -4.81
CA GLU A 39 -13.85 -6.35 -5.64
C GLU A 39 -12.87 -7.23 -4.84
N LEU A 40 -12.68 -6.96 -3.54
CA LEU A 40 -11.87 -7.82 -2.65
C LEU A 40 -12.59 -9.13 -2.34
N SER A 41 -13.91 -9.06 -2.13
CA SER A 41 -14.74 -10.23 -1.85
C SER A 41 -14.74 -11.26 -3.00
N LYS A 42 -14.49 -10.83 -4.24
CA LYS A 42 -14.34 -11.74 -5.40
C LYS A 42 -13.02 -12.52 -5.38
N VAL A 43 -11.95 -11.91 -4.89
CA VAL A 43 -10.60 -12.51 -4.83
C VAL A 43 -10.47 -13.41 -3.60
N TYR A 44 -11.06 -12.99 -2.47
CA TYR A 44 -11.11 -13.73 -1.22
C TYR A 44 -12.50 -14.36 -1.01
N ALA A 45 -13.01 -15.03 -2.05
CA ALA A 45 -14.35 -15.61 -2.03
C ALA A 45 -14.52 -16.59 -0.85
N GLY A 46 -15.51 -16.33 -0.01
CA GLY A 46 -15.80 -17.12 1.19
C GLY A 46 -15.22 -16.57 2.50
N GLU A 47 -14.40 -15.51 2.46
CA GLU A 47 -13.91 -14.83 3.66
C GLU A 47 -14.82 -13.66 4.05
N ASN A 48 -15.20 -13.57 5.33
CA ASN A 48 -15.94 -12.43 5.86
C ASN A 48 -14.97 -11.27 6.11
N LEU A 49 -14.96 -10.29 5.21
CA LEU A 49 -14.08 -9.11 5.27
C LEU A 49 -14.64 -7.99 6.16
N THR A 50 -15.45 -8.36 7.16
CA THR A 50 -16.00 -7.47 8.18
C THR A 50 -15.12 -7.52 9.40
N PHE A 51 -14.81 -6.36 10.00
CA PHE A 51 -14.00 -6.29 11.21
C PHE A 51 -14.54 -7.22 12.32
N GLY A 52 -13.71 -8.14 12.79
CA GLY A 52 -14.12 -9.15 13.76
C GLY A 52 -12.97 -10.07 14.16
N PRO A 53 -13.23 -11.11 14.99
CA PRO A 53 -12.21 -12.06 15.45
C PRO A 53 -11.42 -12.71 14.32
N ASP A 54 -12.09 -12.94 13.18
CA ASP A 54 -11.51 -13.59 12.00
C ASP A 54 -10.92 -12.58 10.99
N TYR A 55 -11.09 -11.28 11.22
CA TYR A 55 -10.60 -10.20 10.35
C TYR A 55 -10.21 -8.96 11.17
N LEU A 56 -8.99 -9.03 11.74
CA LEU A 56 -8.42 -7.98 12.58
C LEU A 56 -7.51 -7.01 11.82
N ILE A 57 -6.87 -7.49 10.75
CA ILE A 57 -5.95 -6.71 9.91
C ILE A 57 -6.34 -6.81 8.43
N PRO A 58 -6.17 -5.74 7.63
CA PRO A 58 -6.47 -5.78 6.21
C PRO A 58 -5.60 -6.80 5.48
N LYS A 59 -6.14 -7.39 4.41
CA LYS A 59 -5.37 -8.33 3.58
C LYS A 59 -4.19 -7.62 2.90
N PRO A 60 -3.02 -8.27 2.72
CA PRO A 60 -1.81 -7.64 2.18
C PRO A 60 -1.96 -6.97 0.81
N PHE A 61 -2.90 -7.45 -0.01
CA PHE A 61 -3.17 -6.94 -1.35
C PHE A 61 -4.43 -6.09 -1.46
N ASP A 62 -4.96 -5.60 -0.34
CA ASP A 62 -6.02 -4.61 -0.33
C ASP A 62 -5.57 -3.33 -1.06
N PRO A 63 -6.20 -2.94 -2.18
CA PRO A 63 -5.83 -1.75 -2.95
C PRO A 63 -5.81 -0.47 -2.11
N ARG A 64 -6.67 -0.39 -1.09
CA ARG A 64 -6.80 0.79 -0.21
C ARG A 64 -5.53 1.05 0.59
N LEU A 65 -4.74 0.01 0.86
CA LEU A 65 -3.46 0.16 1.57
C LEU A 65 -2.45 1.03 0.80
N ILE A 66 -2.54 1.11 -0.52
CA ILE A 66 -1.60 1.88 -1.36
C ILE A 66 -1.88 3.38 -1.30
N VAL A 67 -3.08 3.79 -0.88
CA VAL A 67 -3.49 5.18 -0.84
C VAL A 67 -3.51 5.69 0.60
N ASP A 68 -4.25 5.01 1.48
CA ASP A 68 -4.51 5.50 2.84
C ASP A 68 -3.21 5.56 3.67
N LEU A 69 -2.35 4.53 3.60
CA LEU A 69 -1.13 4.47 4.41
C LEU A 69 -0.08 5.49 3.98
N PRO A 70 0.29 5.63 2.68
CA PRO A 70 1.27 6.62 2.28
C PRO A 70 0.84 8.05 2.57
N ILE A 71 -0.46 8.36 2.50
CA ILE A 71 -1.01 9.67 2.87
C ILE A 71 -0.83 9.92 4.37
N ALA A 72 -1.22 8.97 5.22
CA ALA A 72 -1.07 9.12 6.67
C ALA A 72 0.40 9.33 7.08
N VAL A 73 1.31 8.54 6.49
CA VAL A 73 2.75 8.63 6.76
C VAL A 73 3.34 9.93 6.24
N ALA A 74 2.96 10.38 5.04
CA ALA A 74 3.40 11.66 4.48
C ALA A 74 2.97 12.83 5.37
N LYS A 75 1.73 12.84 5.85
CA LYS A 75 1.23 13.85 6.80
C LYS A 75 2.03 13.87 8.09
N ALA A 76 2.30 12.70 8.68
CA ALA A 76 3.10 12.59 9.90
C ALA A 76 4.55 13.07 9.69
N ALA A 77 5.16 12.75 8.55
CA ALA A 77 6.51 13.20 8.21
C ALA A 77 6.60 14.72 8.03
N ILE A 78 5.56 15.35 7.45
CA ILE A 78 5.46 16.82 7.34
C ILE A 78 5.24 17.45 8.71
N ALA A 79 4.31 16.92 9.50
CA ALA A 79 3.98 17.45 10.83
C ALA A 79 5.16 17.38 11.81
N SER A 80 5.96 16.31 11.74
CA SER A 80 7.16 16.11 12.56
C SER A 80 8.41 16.84 12.04
N GLY A 81 8.29 17.56 10.90
CA GLY A 81 9.36 18.39 10.36
C GLY A 81 10.52 17.63 9.69
N VAL A 82 10.37 16.32 9.44
CA VAL A 82 11.42 15.50 8.79
C VAL A 82 11.31 15.48 7.27
N ALA A 83 10.21 15.98 6.72
CA ALA A 83 9.95 16.07 5.27
C ALA A 83 10.70 17.23 4.61
N THR A 84 11.37 16.94 3.49
CA THR A 84 12.09 17.96 2.68
C THR A 84 11.30 18.42 1.47
N ARG A 85 10.27 17.68 1.06
CA ARG A 85 9.37 17.97 -0.06
C ARG A 85 7.91 17.82 0.41
N PRO A 86 7.35 18.83 1.09
CA PRO A 86 5.97 18.75 1.55
C PRO A 86 4.98 18.66 0.38
N ILE A 87 3.89 17.92 0.59
CA ILE A 87 2.78 17.81 -0.36
C ILE A 87 1.71 18.81 0.08
N GLU A 88 1.27 19.64 -0.86
CA GLU A 88 0.23 20.65 -0.63
C GLU A 88 -1.14 20.15 -1.12
N ASP A 89 -1.16 19.49 -2.28
CA ASP A 89 -2.37 18.93 -2.90
C ASP A 89 -2.48 17.42 -2.61
N TRP A 90 -3.33 17.11 -1.62
CA TRP A 90 -3.56 15.73 -1.19
C TRP A 90 -4.42 14.93 -2.17
N ASP A 91 -5.30 15.59 -2.92
CA ASP A 91 -6.19 14.93 -3.88
C ASP A 91 -5.38 14.50 -5.12
N ALA A 92 -4.55 15.39 -5.65
CA ALA A 92 -3.62 15.06 -6.73
C ALA A 92 -2.63 13.96 -6.32
N TYR A 93 -2.18 13.97 -5.06
CA TYR A 93 -1.31 12.92 -4.55
C TYR A 93 -2.02 11.56 -4.46
N ALA A 94 -3.24 11.51 -3.95
CA ALA A 94 -4.04 10.30 -3.90
C ALA A 94 -4.28 9.71 -5.30
N GLU A 95 -4.59 10.56 -6.27
CA GLU A 95 -4.78 10.17 -7.67
C GLU A 95 -3.49 9.60 -8.27
N LYS A 96 -2.34 10.23 -8.02
CA LYS A 96 -1.02 9.74 -8.44
C LYS A 96 -0.71 8.35 -7.89
N LEU A 97 -1.04 8.09 -6.62
CA LEU A 97 -0.85 6.77 -6.01
C LEU A 97 -1.72 5.70 -6.69
N ASN A 98 -2.99 6.01 -6.97
CA ASN A 98 -3.90 5.12 -7.69
C ASN A 98 -3.41 4.78 -9.11
N GLN A 99 -2.92 5.78 -9.83
CA GLN A 99 -2.38 5.60 -11.17
C GLN A 99 -1.13 4.71 -11.17
N PHE A 100 -0.24 4.90 -10.19
CA PHE A 100 0.98 4.10 -10.07
C PHE A 100 0.68 2.60 -9.88
N PHE A 101 -0.30 2.27 -9.04
CA PHE A 101 -0.73 0.89 -8.84
C PHE A 101 -1.34 0.27 -10.09
N THR A 102 -2.25 1.01 -10.73
CA THR A 102 -2.95 0.56 -11.94
C THR A 102 -1.97 0.30 -13.09
N ARG A 103 -1.07 1.26 -13.35
CA ARG A 103 -0.05 1.13 -14.39
C ARG A 103 0.88 -0.05 -14.15
N SER A 104 1.34 -0.23 -12.91
CA SER A 104 2.23 -1.35 -12.55
C SER A 104 1.57 -2.71 -12.81
N LYS A 105 0.29 -2.85 -12.45
CA LYS A 105 -0.49 -4.07 -12.74
C LYS A 105 -0.65 -4.34 -14.23
N LEU A 106 -0.96 -3.31 -15.02
CA LEU A 106 -1.16 -3.44 -16.47
C LEU A 106 0.11 -3.86 -17.20
N VAL A 107 1.27 -3.33 -16.80
CA VAL A 107 2.57 -3.65 -17.41
C VAL A 107 3.06 -5.05 -17.00
N MET A 108 2.94 -5.40 -15.72
CA MET A 108 3.52 -6.66 -15.22
C MET A 108 2.69 -7.90 -15.54
N ARG A 109 1.36 -7.78 -15.64
CA ARG A 109 0.48 -8.95 -15.82
C ARG A 109 0.80 -9.75 -17.09
N PRO A 110 0.99 -9.16 -18.29
CA PRO A 110 1.38 -9.91 -19.49
C PRO A 110 2.74 -10.61 -19.36
N ILE A 111 3.70 -9.94 -18.69
CA ILE A 111 5.06 -10.49 -18.47
C ILE A 111 4.98 -11.74 -17.58
N ILE A 112 4.23 -11.65 -16.47
CA ILE A 112 4.02 -12.76 -15.54
C ILE A 112 3.31 -13.92 -16.25
N THR A 113 2.25 -13.65 -17.03
CA THR A 113 1.53 -14.68 -17.78
C THR A 113 2.44 -15.40 -18.78
N ARG A 114 3.30 -14.66 -19.50
CA ARG A 114 4.27 -15.26 -20.42
C ARG A 114 5.31 -16.11 -19.69
N ALA A 115 5.81 -15.65 -18.54
CA ALA A 115 6.78 -16.39 -17.74
C ALA A 115 6.19 -17.68 -17.15
N GLN A 116 4.91 -17.67 -16.76
CA GLN A 116 4.20 -18.85 -16.29
C GLN A 116 3.95 -19.89 -17.39
N ALA A 117 3.78 -19.44 -18.63
CA ALA A 117 3.55 -20.32 -19.78
C ALA A 117 4.82 -21.07 -20.25
N ASP A 118 6.01 -20.53 -20.01
CA ASP A 118 7.30 -21.12 -20.40
C ASP A 118 8.32 -20.99 -19.25
N PRO A 119 8.20 -21.81 -18.19
CA PRO A 119 9.05 -21.72 -17.01
C PRO A 119 10.50 -22.11 -17.34
N LYS A 120 11.43 -21.17 -17.17
CA LYS A 120 12.86 -21.41 -17.33
C LYS A 120 13.45 -22.05 -16.07
N ARG A 121 14.33 -23.03 -16.25
CA ARG A 121 15.10 -23.67 -15.16
C ARG A 121 16.44 -22.94 -15.01
N ILE A 122 16.79 -22.58 -13.77
CA ILE A 122 18.09 -22.00 -13.42
C ILE A 122 18.92 -23.12 -12.77
N ALA A 123 20.08 -23.45 -13.33
CA ALA A 123 21.06 -24.28 -12.65
C ALA A 123 21.90 -23.36 -11.76
N TYR A 124 21.80 -23.55 -10.44
CA TYR A 124 22.60 -22.84 -9.47
C TYR A 124 23.75 -23.74 -9.04
N CYS A 125 24.98 -23.26 -9.19
CA CYS A 125 26.18 -23.98 -8.79
C CYS A 125 26.66 -23.40 -7.45
N GLU A 126 26.05 -23.85 -6.36
CA GLU A 126 26.61 -23.72 -5.01
C GLU A 126 26.72 -25.11 -4.37
#